data_AF-A0A6C8G137-F1
#
_entry.id   AF-A0A6C8G137-F1
#
_cell.length_a   1.000
_cell.length_b   1.000
_cell.length_c   1.000
_cell.angle_alpha   90.00
_cell.angle_beta   90.00
_cell.angle_gamma   90.00
#
_symmetry.space_group_name_H-M   'P 1'
#
loop_
_entity.id
_entity.type
_entity.pdbx_description
1 polymer ?
#
loop_
_entity_poly.entity_id
_entity_poly.type
_entity_poly.pdbx_seq_one_letter_code
_entity_poly.pdbx_strand_id
1 'polypeptide(L)'
;MQRHLEAGHKKLPLVIPVLFYTGKRSPYPYSPRWLDEFDDTALAGKLYSSAFPLVDVTVITDDEIAGHRSMAALTLLQEHIHQRDTI
;
A
#
# COMPACT_ATOMS: atom_id res chain seq x y z
N MET A 1 7.60 -1.24 9.66
CA MET A 1 8.40 -2.27 8.99
C MET A 1 9.88 -2.07 9.22
N GLN A 2 10.45 -0.91 8.86
CA GLN A 2 11.87 -0.58 9.08
C GLN A 2 12.36 -0.82 10.51
N ARG A 3 11.70 -0.21 11.51
CA ARG A 3 12.04 -0.41 12.94
C ARG A 3 11.99 -1.87 13.42
N HIS A 4 11.15 -2.70 12.79
CA HIS A 4 11.07 -4.14 13.13
C HIS A 4 12.27 -4.90 12.57
N LEU A 5 12.76 -4.53 11.39
CA LEU A 5 13.99 -5.08 10.81
C LEU A 5 15.24 -4.60 11.58
N GLU A 6 15.27 -3.33 11.95
CA GLU A 6 16.35 -2.73 12.77
C GLU A 6 16.48 -3.38 14.15
N ALA A 7 15.38 -3.93 14.69
CA ALA A 7 15.39 -4.73 15.92
C ALA A 7 16.02 -6.14 15.75
N GLY A 8 16.56 -6.47 14.57
CA GLY A 8 17.23 -7.75 14.30
C GLY A 8 16.29 -8.88 13.85
N HIS A 9 15.00 -8.59 13.63
CA HIS A 9 14.06 -9.59 13.16
C HIS A 9 14.23 -9.86 11.66
N LYS A 10 14.48 -11.12 11.29
CA LYS A 10 14.69 -11.55 9.89
C LYS A 10 13.39 -11.79 9.12
N LYS A 11 12.24 -11.82 9.81
CA LYS A 11 10.91 -12.06 9.25
C LYS A 11 9.95 -10.98 9.73
N LEU A 12 9.02 -10.63 8.86
CA LEU A 12 8.02 -9.61 9.12
C LEU A 12 7.04 -10.08 10.23
N PRO A 13 6.50 -9.15 11.04
CA PRO A 13 5.48 -9.49 12.01
C PRO A 13 4.18 -9.83 11.28
N LEU A 14 3.33 -10.64 11.92
CA LEU A 14 1.98 -10.88 11.40
C LEU A 14 1.20 -9.57 11.40
N VAL A 15 0.65 -9.21 10.24
CA VAL A 15 -0.24 -8.06 10.08
C VAL A 15 -1.66 -8.58 9.95
N ILE A 16 -2.54 -8.16 10.87
CA ILE A 16 -3.96 -8.54 10.87
C ILE A 16 -4.77 -7.33 10.40
N PRO A 17 -5.45 -7.39 9.24
CA PRO A 17 -6.37 -6.34 8.83
C PRO A 17 -7.64 -6.38 9.69
N VAL A 18 -8.09 -5.22 10.17
CA VAL A 18 -9.33 -5.05 10.93
C VAL A 18 -10.18 -3.98 10.27
N LEU A 19 -11.43 -4.31 9.96
CA LEU A 19 -12.41 -3.37 9.39
C LEU A 19 -13.21 -2.71 10.51
N PHE A 20 -13.21 -1.38 10.55
CA PHE A 20 -14.03 -0.58 11.45
C PHE A 20 -15.24 -0.03 10.68
N TYR A 21 -16.45 -0.28 11.19
CA TYR A 21 -17.69 0.22 10.59
C TYR A 21 -18.46 1.10 11.57
N THR A 22 -18.80 2.32 11.14
CA THR A 22 -19.58 3.31 11.90
C THR A 22 -20.83 3.77 11.15
N GLY A 23 -21.39 2.93 10.27
CA GLY A 23 -22.59 3.26 9.51
C GLY A 23 -23.89 3.03 10.27
N LYS A 24 -25.01 3.45 9.68
CA LYS A 24 -26.32 3.48 10.34
C LYS A 24 -27.01 2.11 10.45
N ARG A 25 -26.59 1.09 9.69
CA ARG A 25 -27.26 -0.21 9.61
C ARG A 25 -26.54 -1.24 10.48
N SER A 26 -27.27 -1.87 11.41
CA SER A 26 -26.73 -2.88 12.34
C SER A 26 -27.64 -4.12 12.37
N PRO A 27 -27.09 -5.35 12.30
CA PRO A 27 -25.67 -5.66 12.11
C PRO A 27 -25.17 -5.24 10.73
N TYR A 28 -23.83 -5.16 10.57
CA TYR A 28 -23.22 -4.86 9.26
C TYR A 28 -23.76 -5.81 8.19
N PRO A 29 -24.37 -5.29 7.10
CA PRO A 29 -25.16 -6.12 6.19
C PRO A 29 -24.38 -6.66 4.98
N TYR A 30 -23.10 -6.31 4.84
CA TYR A 30 -22.29 -6.63 3.65
C TYR A 30 -21.21 -7.68 3.95
N SER A 31 -20.46 -8.07 2.92
CA SER A 31 -19.40 -9.07 3.08
C SER A 31 -18.26 -8.54 3.95
N PRO A 32 -17.81 -9.27 4.98
CA PRO A 32 -16.58 -8.91 5.70
C PRO A 32 -15.31 -9.21 4.87
N ARG A 33 -15.44 -9.97 3.77
CA ARG A 33 -14.35 -10.19 2.83
C ARG A 33 -14.32 -9.00 1.87
N TRP A 34 -13.46 -8.04 2.18
CA TRP A 34 -13.30 -6.78 1.43
C TRP A 34 -13.04 -6.96 -0.08
N LEU A 35 -12.52 -8.12 -0.51
CA LEU A 35 -12.33 -8.44 -1.93
C LEU A 35 -13.64 -8.55 -2.71
N ASP A 36 -14.75 -8.87 -2.03
CA ASP A 36 -16.06 -9.03 -2.67
C ASP A 36 -16.69 -7.67 -3.05
N GLU A 37 -16.13 -6.56 -2.53
CA GLU A 37 -16.60 -5.19 -2.82
C GLU A 37 -15.96 -4.61 -4.09
N PHE A 38 -15.10 -5.36 -4.79
CA PHE A 38 -14.58 -4.97 -6.10
C PHE A 38 -15.45 -5.49 -7.24
N ASP A 39 -15.59 -4.69 -8.29
CA ASP A 39 -16.30 -5.06 -9.53
C ASP A 39 -15.78 -6.35 -10.15
N ASP A 40 -14.46 -6.59 -10.09
CA ASP A 40 -13.82 -7.85 -10.47
C ASP A 40 -13.11 -8.49 -9.27
N THR A 41 -13.87 -9.28 -8.51
CA THR A 41 -13.38 -10.02 -7.33
C THR A 41 -12.27 -11.01 -7.68
N ALA A 42 -12.24 -11.58 -8.90
CA ALA A 42 -11.24 -12.56 -9.30
C ALA A 42 -9.87 -11.89 -9.54
N LEU A 43 -9.88 -10.75 -10.24
CA LEU A 43 -8.70 -9.92 -10.42
C LEU A 43 -8.19 -9.38 -9.08
N ALA A 44 -9.08 -8.86 -8.23
CA ALA A 44 -8.71 -8.36 -6.91
C ALA A 44 -8.07 -9.48 -6.06
N GLY A 45 -8.67 -10.67 -6.05
CA GLY A 45 -8.12 -11.83 -5.38
C GLY A 45 -6.70 -12.15 -5.85
N LYS A 46 -6.49 -12.26 -7.17
CA LYS A 46 -5.17 -12.54 -7.75
C LYS A 46 -4.15 -11.47 -7.37
N LEU A 47 -4.52 -10.19 -7.42
CA LEU A 47 -3.63 -9.08 -7.13
C LEU A 47 -3.20 -9.07 -5.66
N TYR A 48 -4.17 -9.19 -4.74
CA TYR A 48 -3.92 -9.05 -3.30
C TYR A 48 -3.45 -10.33 -2.60
N SER A 49 -3.49 -11.49 -3.27
CA SER A 49 -2.91 -12.75 -2.76
C SER A 49 -1.53 -13.08 -3.34
N SER A 50 -1.04 -12.29 -4.30
CA SER A 50 0.24 -12.52 -4.97
C SER A 50 1.33 -11.58 -4.44
N ALA A 51 2.56 -11.79 -4.88
CA ALA A 51 3.62 -10.80 -4.67
C ALA A 51 3.17 -9.45 -5.22
N PHE A 52 3.22 -8.42 -4.38
CA PHE A 52 2.90 -7.06 -4.81
C PHE A 52 3.92 -6.59 -5.84
N PRO A 53 3.50 -5.86 -6.88
CA PRO A 53 4.43 -5.23 -7.80
C PRO A 53 5.28 -4.23 -7.01
N LEU A 54 6.60 -4.42 -7.05
CA LEU A 54 7.55 -3.44 -6.52
C LEU A 54 7.89 -2.48 -7.66
N VAL A 55 7.53 -1.21 -7.49
CA VAL A 55 7.97 -0.14 -8.37
C VAL A 55 9.23 0.47 -7.75
N ASP A 56 10.38 0.12 -8.29
CA ASP A 56 11.65 0.71 -7.89
C ASP A 56 11.82 2.06 -8.61
N VAL A 57 11.55 3.15 -7.89
CA VAL A 57 11.66 4.49 -8.43
C VAL A 57 13.10 4.94 -8.64
N THR A 58 14.08 4.27 -8.03
CA THR A 58 15.50 4.65 -8.12
C THR A 58 16.12 4.35 -9.49
N VAL A 59 15.45 3.50 -10.27
CA VAL A 59 15.88 3.10 -11.62
C VAL A 59 15.06 3.75 -12.73
N ILE A 60 14.04 4.57 -12.39
CA ILE A 60 13.21 5.30 -13.35
C ILE A 60 13.87 6.66 -13.59
N THR A 61 14.07 7.04 -14.86
CA THR A 61 14.68 8.32 -15.20
C THR A 61 13.74 9.50 -14.93
N ASP A 62 14.30 10.69 -14.65
CA ASP A 62 13.50 11.90 -14.41
C ASP A 62 12.56 12.23 -15.57
N ASP A 63 12.99 11.98 -16.81
CA ASP A 63 12.17 12.19 -18.01
C ASP A 63 10.96 11.23 -18.07
N GLU A 64 11.15 9.97 -17.66
CA GLU A 64 10.07 8.98 -17.58
C GLU A 64 9.12 9.27 -16.41
N ILE A 65 9.62 9.79 -15.29
CA ILE A 65 8.81 10.25 -14.15
C ILE A 65 7.97 11.47 -14.56
N ALA A 66 8.57 12.44 -15.26
CA ALA A 66 7.89 13.64 -15.73
C ALA A 66 6.75 13.34 -16.72
N GLY A 67 6.89 12.28 -17.53
CA GLY A 67 5.85 11.79 -18.42
C GLY A 67 4.66 11.13 -17.69
N HIS A 68 4.83 10.71 -16.44
CA HIS A 68 3.83 9.95 -15.69
C HIS A 68 3.31 10.78 -14.50
N ARG A 69 2.23 11.53 -14.72
CA ARG A 69 1.66 12.51 -13.75
C ARG A 69 1.41 11.94 -12.34
N SER A 70 1.05 10.66 -12.25
CA SER A 70 0.85 9.95 -10.97
C SER A 70 2.17 9.59 -10.27
N MET A 71 3.24 9.32 -11.02
CA MET A 71 4.56 9.03 -10.46
C MET A 71 5.23 10.30 -9.95
N ALA A 72 5.15 11.40 -10.70
CA ALA A 72 5.67 12.70 -10.24
C ALA A 72 5.10 13.12 -8.87
N ALA A 73 3.79 12.89 -8.64
CA ALA A 73 3.17 13.14 -7.35
C ALA A 73 3.69 12.21 -6.23
N LEU A 74 3.90 10.93 -6.53
CA LEU A 74 4.49 9.97 -5.58
C LEU A 74 5.95 10.29 -5.26
N THR A 75 6.74 10.70 -6.26
CA THR A 75 8.13 11.14 -6.08
C THR A 75 8.21 12.36 -5.18
N LEU A 76 7.37 13.38 -5.41
CA LEU A 76 7.29 14.55 -4.52
C LEU A 76 6.91 14.17 -3.09
N LEU A 77 5.98 13.23 -2.90
CA LEU A 77 5.64 12.71 -1.58
C LEU A 77 6.81 11.97 -0.92
N GLN A 78 7.59 11.19 -1.70
CA GLN A 78 8.76 10.47 -1.20
C GLN A 78 9.93 11.39 -0.82
N GLU A 79 10.18 12.48 -1.54
CA GLU A 79 11.19 13.48 -1.16
C GLU A 79 10.88 14.12 0.19
N HIS A 80 9.60 14.46 0.44
CA HIS A 80 9.18 15.03 1.73
C HIS A 80 9.35 14.07 2.91
N ILE A 81 9.31 12.76 2.67
CA ILE A 81 9.55 11.75 3.71
C ILE A 81 11.03 11.69 4.07
N HIS A 82 11.93 11.74 3.07
CA HIS A 82 13.38 11.70 3.30
C HIS A 82 13.94 13.01 3.86
N GLN A 83 13.33 14.17 3.56
CA GLN A 83 13.74 15.46 4.12
C GLN A 83 13.43 15.58 5.63
N ARG A 84 12.54 14.76 6.19
CA ARG A 84 12.21 14.80 7.62
C ARG A 84 13.26 14.16 8.52
N ASP A 85 14.20 13.38 7.99
CA ASP A 85 15.24 12.69 8.77
C ASP A 85 16.54 13.51 8.92
N THR A 86 16.53 14.79 8.52
CA THR A 86 17.71 15.69 8.58
C THR A 86 17.57 16.84 9.60
N ILE A 87 16.72 16.71 10.62
CA ILE A 87 16.60 17.67 11.74
C ILE A 87 16.70 16.96 13.08
#